data_AF-A0A226NIV0-F1
#
_entry.id   AF-A0A226NIV0-F1
#
_cell.length_a   1.000
_cell.length_b   1.000
_cell.length_c   1.000
_cell.angle_alpha   90.00
_cell.angle_beta   90.00
_cell.angle_gamma   90.00
#
_symmetry.space_group_name_H-M   'P 1'
#
loop_
_entity.id
_entity.type
_entity.pdbx_description
1 polymer ?
#
loop_
_entity_poly.entity_id
_entity_poly.type
_entity_poly.pdbx_seq_one_letter_code
_entity_poly.pdbx_strand_id
1 'polypeptide(L)'
;SVYDDQPNAHQRFMEKLDACIRNHDREIEKMCNFHHQGFVDAITELLKVRADAEKLKVIAQTEEIIRCRVQQRNITTVVEKLQLCLPVLEMYSKLKDQMKIKRYYSALKTMEQLENLYLPRVSQYRFCQIMIENLPKLREEIKEISMSDLKDFLESIRKHSDRIGETAMKQAQQQKTFSTTLQKHNNVNYGRNMNLGRSRILESKNEMTLKRTFEEDDEHDEEVLTAQDLVDFSPVYRCLHIYSVLGDGEVFENYYRKQRRKQARLVLQPQSSMHETVEGYRRYFSQIVG
;
A
#
# COMPACT_ATOMS: atom_id res chain seq x y z
N SER A 1 68.37 33.62 -104.64
CA SER A 1 67.77 34.26 -103.46
C SER A 1 66.99 35.46 -103.97
N VAL A 2 65.72 35.25 -104.33
CA VAL A 2 64.87 36.30 -104.87
C VAL A 2 63.78 36.51 -103.84
N TYR A 3 64.14 37.25 -102.80
CA TYR A 3 63.15 37.96 -102.00
C TYR A 3 62.52 38.97 -102.95
N ASP A 4 61.35 38.61 -103.46
CA ASP A 4 60.50 39.48 -104.26
C ASP A 4 59.89 40.49 -103.27
N ASP A 5 60.64 41.57 -103.04
CA ASP A 5 60.22 42.78 -102.32
C ASP A 5 59.06 43.41 -103.11
N GLN A 6 57.85 42.91 -102.91
CA GLN A 6 56.66 43.72 -103.12
C GLN A 6 56.52 44.67 -101.92
N PRO A 7 56.69 46.00 -102.10
CA PRO A 7 56.67 46.98 -101.00
C PRO A 7 55.34 47.01 -100.24
N ASN A 8 54.31 46.33 -100.78
CA ASN A 8 52.95 46.30 -100.27
C ASN A 8 52.47 44.89 -99.88
N ALA A 9 53.29 43.83 -99.98
CA ALA A 9 52.82 42.46 -99.66
C ALA A 9 52.57 42.26 -98.17
N HIS A 10 53.47 42.77 -97.32
CA HIS A 10 53.28 42.74 -95.87
C HIS A 10 52.11 43.64 -95.43
N GLN A 11 51.94 44.79 -96.07
CA GLN A 11 50.83 45.70 -95.78
C GLN A 11 49.48 45.12 -96.20
N ARG A 12 49.40 44.47 -97.37
CA ARG A 12 48.21 43.73 -97.83
C ARG A 12 47.89 42.51 -96.95
N PHE A 13 48.92 41.83 -96.43
CA PHE A 13 48.73 40.75 -95.47
C PHE A 13 48.14 41.27 -94.15
N MET A 14 48.69 42.36 -93.60
CA MET A 14 48.16 43.00 -92.40
C MET A 14 46.73 43.53 -92.61
N GLU A 15 46.43 44.12 -93.77
CA GLU A 15 45.06 44.56 -94.12
C GLU A 15 44.07 43.40 -94.20
N LYS A 16 44.48 42.26 -94.77
CA LYS A 16 43.65 41.03 -94.80
C LYS A 16 43.49 40.43 -93.41
N LEU A 17 44.55 40.43 -92.60
CA LEU A 17 44.51 39.96 -91.21
C LEU A 17 43.54 40.83 -90.38
N ASP A 18 43.66 42.16 -90.48
CA ASP A 18 42.76 43.11 -89.82
C ASP A 18 41.32 42.98 -90.30
N ALA A 19 41.11 42.72 -91.60
CA ALA A 19 39.78 42.45 -92.13
C ALA A 19 39.20 41.14 -91.57
N CYS A 20 40.02 40.10 -91.42
CA CYS A 20 39.63 38.82 -90.83
C CYS A 20 39.29 38.98 -89.34
N ILE A 21 40.14 39.68 -88.58
CA ILE A 21 39.91 39.99 -87.16
C ILE A 21 38.59 40.76 -87.00
N ARG A 22 38.38 41.84 -87.76
CA ARG A 22 37.13 42.59 -87.72
C ARG A 22 35.92 41.75 -88.09
N ASN A 23 36.05 40.82 -89.04
CA ASN A 23 34.94 39.96 -89.44
C ASN A 23 34.60 38.93 -88.36
N HIS A 24 35.61 38.33 -87.74
CA HIS A 24 35.43 37.43 -86.60
C HIS A 24 34.89 38.15 -85.36
N ASP A 25 35.36 39.35 -85.04
CA ASP A 25 34.80 40.16 -83.95
C ASP A 25 33.30 40.43 -84.18
N ARG A 26 32.93 40.73 -85.43
CA ARG A 26 31.53 40.95 -85.81
C ARG A 26 30.68 39.69 -85.69
N GLU A 27 31.24 38.53 -86.06
CA GLU A 27 30.56 37.25 -85.88
C GLU A 27 30.40 36.89 -84.41
N ILE A 28 31.44 37.08 -83.59
CA ILE A 28 31.42 36.86 -82.14
C ILE A 28 30.36 37.75 -81.48
N GLU A 29 30.31 39.04 -81.87
CA GLU A 29 29.34 39.99 -81.33
C GLU A 29 27.91 39.63 -81.72
N LYS A 30 27.68 39.20 -82.96
CA LYS A 30 26.37 38.74 -83.44
C LYS A 30 25.91 37.48 -82.72
N MET A 31 26.83 36.54 -82.50
CA MET A 31 26.58 35.30 -81.79
C MET A 31 26.29 35.58 -80.30
N CYS A 32 27.10 36.43 -79.65
CA CYS A 32 26.87 36.87 -78.27
C CYS A 32 25.51 37.55 -78.12
N ASN A 33 25.16 38.49 -79.00
CA ASN A 33 23.86 39.16 -78.97
C ASN A 33 22.69 38.19 -79.16
N PHE A 34 22.86 37.15 -79.99
CA PHE A 34 21.82 36.14 -80.22
C PHE A 34 21.56 35.27 -78.98
N HIS A 35 22.60 34.93 -78.21
CA HIS A 35 22.45 34.08 -77.01
C HIS A 35 22.41 34.83 -75.68
N HIS A 36 22.70 36.14 -75.65
CA HIS A 36 22.74 36.92 -74.42
C HIS A 36 21.39 36.91 -73.70
N GLN A 37 20.29 37.12 -74.42
CA GLN A 37 18.96 37.14 -73.81
C GLN A 37 18.60 35.77 -73.22
N GLY A 38 18.81 34.69 -73.97
CA GLY A 38 18.55 33.33 -73.46
C GLY A 38 19.40 32.95 -72.26
N PHE A 39 20.64 33.43 -72.20
CA PHE A 39 21.51 33.28 -71.03
C PHE A 39 21.00 34.07 -69.82
N VAL A 40 20.59 35.32 -70.02
CA VAL A 40 20.02 36.18 -68.97
C VAL A 40 18.71 35.58 -68.44
N ASP A 41 17.86 35.07 -69.32
CA ASP A 41 16.61 34.41 -68.96
C ASP A 41 16.87 33.15 -68.15
N ALA A 42 17.82 32.31 -68.58
CA ALA A 42 18.22 31.09 -67.86
C ALA A 42 18.81 31.39 -66.47
N ILE A 43 19.63 32.43 -66.33
CA ILE A 43 20.13 32.88 -65.01
C ILE A 43 18.97 33.36 -64.13
N THR A 44 18.04 34.12 -64.70
CA THR A 44 16.90 34.65 -63.96
C THR A 44 15.98 33.52 -63.48
N GLU A 45 15.73 32.51 -64.32
CA GLU A 45 15.00 31.31 -63.91
C GLU A 45 15.73 30.51 -62.83
N LEU A 46 17.05 30.33 -62.96
CA LEU A 46 17.85 29.63 -61.95
C LEU A 46 17.77 30.33 -60.58
N LEU A 47 17.81 31.67 -60.55
CA LEU A 47 17.66 32.45 -59.33
C LEU A 47 16.26 32.29 -58.71
N LYS A 48 15.21 32.21 -59.52
CA LYS A 48 13.84 31.94 -59.04
C LYS A 48 13.73 30.53 -58.45
N VAL A 49 14.22 29.51 -59.16
CA VAL A 49 14.20 28.12 -58.68
C VAL A 49 14.98 27.97 -57.37
N ARG A 50 16.12 28.67 -57.23
CA ARG A 50 16.87 28.69 -55.97
C ARG A 50 16.03 29.27 -54.82
N ALA A 51 15.35 30.40 -55.04
CA ALA A 51 14.49 31.00 -54.02
C ALA A 51 13.32 30.08 -53.63
N ASP A 52 12.71 29.42 -54.62
CA ASP A 52 11.63 28.46 -54.38
C ASP A 52 12.11 27.20 -53.63
N ALA A 53 13.31 26.70 -53.96
CA ALA A 53 13.93 25.58 -53.25
C ALA A 53 14.24 25.92 -51.79
N GLU A 54 14.75 27.13 -51.52
CA GLU A 54 14.95 27.62 -50.15
C GLU A 54 13.62 27.68 -49.38
N LYS A 55 12.55 28.20 -50.01
CA LYS A 55 11.21 28.26 -49.40
C LYS A 55 10.63 26.87 -49.12
N LEU A 56 10.76 25.92 -50.06
CA LEU A 56 10.33 24.54 -49.89
C LEU A 56 11.05 23.85 -48.73
N LYS A 57 12.36 24.10 -48.57
CA LYS A 57 13.14 23.58 -47.45
C LYS A 57 12.62 24.08 -46.10
N VAL A 58 12.23 25.35 -46.00
CA VAL A 58 11.63 25.91 -44.78
C VAL A 58 10.25 25.30 -44.49
N ILE A 59 9.43 25.08 -45.54
CA ILE A 59 8.10 24.45 -45.39
C ILE A 59 8.25 23.02 -44.85
N ALA A 60 9.14 22.21 -45.44
CA ALA A 60 9.38 20.85 -44.99
C ALA A 60 9.85 20.79 -43.53
N GLN A 61 10.78 21.68 -43.13
CA GLN A 61 11.22 21.80 -41.73
C GLN A 61 10.07 22.20 -40.80
N THR A 62 9.17 23.07 -41.27
CA THR A 62 8.01 23.52 -40.49
C THR A 62 7.01 22.38 -40.27
N GLU A 63 6.76 21.55 -41.30
CA GLU A 63 5.91 20.36 -41.18
C GLU A 63 6.47 19.35 -40.17
N GLU A 64 7.78 19.10 -40.19
CA GLU A 64 8.44 18.25 -39.20
C GLU A 64 8.26 18.78 -37.78
N ILE A 65 8.44 20.09 -37.57
CA ILE A 65 8.23 20.74 -36.27
C ILE A 65 6.78 20.61 -35.80
N ILE A 66 5.80 20.80 -36.70
CA ILE A 66 4.38 20.64 -36.37
C ILE A 66 4.11 19.20 -35.94
N ARG A 67 4.65 18.21 -36.68
CA ARG A 67 4.50 16.79 -36.35
C ARG A 67 5.09 16.47 -34.97
N CYS A 68 6.29 16.97 -34.68
CA CYS A 68 6.93 16.83 -33.37
C CYS A 68 6.08 17.46 -32.25
N ARG A 69 5.49 18.65 -32.48
CA ARG A 69 4.61 19.29 -31.48
C ARG A 69 3.34 18.49 -31.20
N VAL A 70 2.73 17.91 -32.23
CA VAL A 70 1.56 17.03 -32.06
C VAL A 70 1.94 15.78 -31.26
N GLN A 71 3.06 15.14 -31.59
CA GLN A 71 3.57 14.00 -30.82
C GLN A 71 3.84 14.39 -29.36
N GLN A 72 4.51 15.51 -29.12
CA GLN A 72 4.77 16.02 -27.77
C GLN A 72 3.47 16.25 -27.01
N ARG A 73 2.46 16.88 -27.61
CA ARG A 73 1.15 17.08 -26.98
C ARG A 73 0.46 15.76 -26.64
N ASN A 74 0.52 14.77 -27.55
CA ASN A 74 -0.04 13.45 -27.32
C ASN A 74 0.69 12.75 -26.16
N ILE A 75 2.02 12.80 -26.11
CA ILE A 75 2.83 12.25 -25.03
C ILE A 75 2.47 12.91 -23.70
N THR A 76 2.42 14.25 -23.65
CA THR A 76 2.02 14.99 -22.44
C THR A 76 0.64 14.57 -21.96
N THR A 77 -0.34 14.46 -22.87
CA THR A 77 -1.69 14.01 -22.52
C THR A 77 -1.68 12.59 -21.94
N VAL A 78 -0.92 11.67 -22.55
CA VAL A 78 -0.79 10.29 -22.05
C VAL A 78 -0.15 10.28 -20.66
N VAL A 79 0.91 11.05 -20.44
CA VAL A 79 1.58 11.16 -19.14
C VAL A 79 0.61 11.67 -18.07
N GLU A 80 -0.16 12.72 -18.35
CA GLU A 80 -1.17 13.25 -17.42
C GLU A 80 -2.23 12.20 -17.07
N LYS A 81 -2.72 11.44 -18.06
CA LYS A 81 -3.69 10.36 -17.81
C LYS A 81 -3.10 9.21 -17.00
N LEU A 82 -1.86 8.81 -17.29
CA LEU A 82 -1.16 7.76 -16.53
C LEU A 82 -0.92 8.20 -15.08
N GLN A 83 -0.57 9.46 -14.85
CA GLN A 83 -0.39 10.01 -13.51
C GLN A 83 -1.67 9.95 -12.65
N LEU A 84 -2.86 10.07 -13.27
CA LEU A 84 -4.13 9.88 -12.56
C LEU A 84 -4.39 8.41 -12.21
N CYS A 85 -3.95 7.48 -13.05
CA CYS A 85 -4.17 6.05 -12.87
C CYS A 85 -3.17 5.41 -11.88
N LEU A 86 -1.96 5.95 -11.76
CA LEU A 86 -0.89 5.36 -10.95
C LEU A 86 -1.27 5.20 -9.46
N PRO A 87 -1.82 6.23 -8.77
CA PRO A 87 -2.21 6.10 -7.37
C PRO A 87 -3.31 5.05 -7.16
N VAL A 88 -4.20 4.87 -8.13
CA VAL A 88 -5.29 3.88 -8.08
C VAL A 88 -4.70 2.47 -8.10
N LEU A 89 -3.74 2.21 -8.99
CA LEU A 89 -3.06 0.92 -9.10
C LEU A 89 -2.19 0.63 -7.88
N GLU A 90 -1.44 1.61 -7.40
CA GLU A 90 -0.63 1.47 -6.18
C GLU A 90 -1.49 1.17 -4.95
N MET A 91 -2.60 1.90 -4.78
CA MET A 91 -3.50 1.70 -3.65
C MET A 91 -4.21 0.34 -3.72
N TYR A 92 -4.59 -0.11 -4.92
CA TYR A 92 -5.17 -1.44 -5.11
C TYR A 92 -4.14 -2.56 -4.87
N SER A 93 -2.88 -2.36 -5.27
CA SER A 93 -1.80 -3.29 -4.94
C SER A 93 -1.60 -3.38 -3.42
N LYS A 94 -1.54 -2.23 -2.75
CA LYS A 94 -1.45 -2.14 -1.28
C LYS A 94 -2.62 -2.84 -0.59
N LEU A 95 -3.85 -2.68 -1.09
CA LEU A 95 -5.03 -3.38 -0.60
C LEU A 95 -4.83 -4.90 -0.66
N LYS A 96 -4.41 -5.42 -1.82
CA LYS A 96 -4.15 -6.85 -2.00
C LYS A 96 -3.08 -7.37 -1.05
N ASP A 97 -2.00 -6.62 -0.83
CA ASP A 97 -0.95 -7.03 0.10
C ASP A 97 -1.41 -6.97 1.56
N GLN A 98 -2.22 -5.98 1.94
CA GLN A 98 -2.82 -5.93 3.27
C GLN A 98 -3.75 -7.13 3.54
N MET A 99 -4.48 -7.59 2.52
CA MET A 99 -5.29 -8.81 2.61
C MET A 99 -4.41 -10.06 2.82
N LYS A 100 -3.30 -10.20 2.09
CA LYS A 100 -2.35 -11.33 2.27
C LYS A 100 -1.75 -11.38 3.68
N ILE A 101 -1.41 -10.22 4.26
CA ILE A 101 -0.80 -10.10 5.59
C ILE A 101 -1.88 -10.20 6.71
N LYS A 102 -3.15 -10.48 6.37
CA LYS A 102 -4.29 -10.56 7.29
C LYS A 102 -4.56 -9.27 8.08
N ARG A 103 -4.11 -8.12 7.56
CA ARG A 103 -4.40 -6.79 8.14
C ARG A 103 -5.73 -6.28 7.59
N TYR A 104 -6.81 -6.99 7.90
CA TYR A 104 -8.14 -6.77 7.33
C TYR A 104 -8.70 -5.36 7.61
N TYR A 105 -8.41 -4.80 8.79
CA TYR A 105 -8.83 -3.43 9.10
C TYR A 105 -8.14 -2.39 8.21
N SER A 106 -6.82 -2.46 8.11
CA SER A 106 -6.06 -1.58 7.20
C SER A 106 -6.53 -1.75 5.76
N ALA A 107 -6.85 -2.98 5.34
CA ALA A 107 -7.40 -3.28 4.02
C ALA A 107 -8.75 -2.60 3.79
N LEU A 108 -9.71 -2.72 4.72
CA LEU A 108 -11.01 -2.07 4.62
C LEU A 108 -10.90 -0.55 4.51
N LYS A 109 -10.02 0.07 5.30
CA LYS A 109 -9.77 1.52 5.23
C LYS A 109 -9.16 1.94 3.88
N THR A 110 -8.17 1.19 3.39
CA THR A 110 -7.58 1.41 2.06
C THR A 110 -8.63 1.26 0.96
N MET A 111 -9.53 0.29 1.09
CA MET A 111 -10.61 0.04 0.15
C MET A 111 -11.62 1.19 0.10
N GLU A 112 -12.02 1.69 1.27
CA GLU A 112 -12.91 2.86 1.38
C GLU A 112 -12.27 4.11 0.75
N GLN A 113 -10.98 4.36 1.00
CA GLN A 113 -10.25 5.44 0.37
C GLN A 113 -10.18 5.29 -1.16
N LEU A 114 -9.94 4.07 -1.64
CA LEU A 114 -9.90 3.76 -3.06
C LEU A 114 -11.24 4.05 -3.75
N GLU A 115 -12.36 3.65 -3.12
CA GLU A 115 -13.71 3.82 -3.64
C GLU A 115 -14.20 5.26 -3.61
N ASN A 116 -13.94 6.00 -2.52
CA ASN A 116 -14.48 7.34 -2.35
C ASN A 116 -13.63 8.44 -2.99
N LEU A 117 -12.30 8.29 -3.03
CA LEU A 117 -11.38 9.36 -3.45
C LEU A 117 -10.81 9.15 -4.85
N TYR A 118 -10.42 7.92 -5.18
CA TYR A 118 -9.62 7.65 -6.37
C TYR A 118 -10.47 7.15 -7.54
N LEU A 119 -11.28 6.11 -7.34
CA LEU A 119 -12.10 5.48 -8.39
C LEU A 119 -13.07 6.44 -9.12
N PRO A 120 -13.72 7.42 -8.47
CA PRO A 120 -14.62 8.36 -9.16
C PRO A 120 -13.90 9.21 -10.21
N ARG A 121 -12.58 9.43 -10.05
CA ARG A 121 -11.77 10.26 -10.95
C ARG A 121 -11.32 9.51 -12.21
N VAL A 122 -11.34 8.18 -12.19
CA VAL A 122 -10.81 7.30 -13.25
C VAL A 122 -11.82 6.24 -13.72
N SER A 123 -13.09 6.38 -13.35
CA SER A 123 -14.18 5.41 -13.62
C SER A 123 -14.42 5.11 -15.10
N GLN A 124 -13.98 5.99 -16.00
CA GLN A 124 -14.05 5.82 -17.45
C GLN A 124 -13.19 4.64 -17.97
N TYR A 125 -12.18 4.21 -17.22
CA TYR A 125 -11.29 3.12 -17.67
C TYR A 125 -11.84 1.75 -17.29
N ARG A 126 -11.77 0.81 -18.23
CA ARG A 126 -12.27 -0.57 -18.05
C ARG A 126 -11.63 -1.30 -16.86
N PHE A 127 -10.34 -1.07 -16.60
CA PHE A 127 -9.67 -1.70 -15.45
C PHE A 127 -10.21 -1.18 -14.11
N CYS A 128 -10.63 0.09 -14.02
CA CYS A 128 -11.26 0.65 -12.82
C CYS A 128 -12.65 0.07 -12.59
N GLN A 129 -13.41 -0.19 -13.65
CA GLN A 129 -14.72 -0.86 -13.56
C GLN A 129 -14.57 -2.26 -12.97
N ILE A 130 -13.59 -3.03 -13.45
CA ILE A 130 -13.27 -4.36 -12.89
C ILE A 130 -12.89 -4.25 -11.41
N MET A 131 -12.15 -3.22 -11.00
CA MET A 131 -11.84 -3.00 -9.58
C MET A 131 -13.11 -2.73 -8.76
N ILE A 132 -13.97 -1.81 -9.23
CA ILE A 132 -15.24 -1.46 -8.56
C ILE A 132 -16.12 -2.70 -8.37
N GLU A 133 -16.26 -3.54 -9.39
CA GLU A 133 -17.04 -4.78 -9.31
C GLU A 133 -16.45 -5.81 -8.33
N ASN A 134 -15.13 -5.76 -8.10
CA ASN A 134 -14.45 -6.67 -7.19
C ASN A 134 -14.44 -6.17 -5.73
N LEU A 135 -14.56 -4.86 -5.47
CA LEU A 135 -14.52 -4.34 -4.10
C LEU A 135 -15.58 -4.95 -3.18
N PRO A 136 -16.87 -5.07 -3.57
CA PRO A 136 -17.87 -5.73 -2.74
C PRO A 136 -17.53 -7.19 -2.43
N LYS A 137 -16.95 -7.92 -3.39
CA LYS A 137 -16.54 -9.32 -3.21
C LYS A 137 -15.41 -9.44 -2.18
N LEU A 138 -14.43 -8.54 -2.23
CA LEU A 138 -13.35 -8.48 -1.24
C LEU A 138 -13.87 -8.13 0.16
N ARG A 139 -14.91 -7.28 0.28
CA ARG A 139 -15.55 -7.01 1.58
C ARG A 139 -16.20 -8.25 2.16
N GLU A 140 -16.91 -9.00 1.33
CA GLU A 140 -17.56 -10.24 1.77
C GLU A 140 -16.53 -11.31 2.13
N GLU A 141 -15.45 -11.45 1.35
CA GLU A 141 -14.33 -12.33 1.67
C GLU A 141 -13.72 -12.01 3.05
N ILE A 142 -13.51 -10.72 3.36
CA ILE A 142 -13.03 -10.30 4.68
C ILE A 142 -14.02 -10.66 5.80
N LYS A 143 -15.33 -10.51 5.57
CA LYS A 143 -16.36 -10.95 6.53
C LYS A 143 -16.30 -12.45 6.76
N GLU A 144 -16.27 -13.24 5.69
CA GLU A 144 -16.25 -14.69 5.76
C GLU A 144 -15.02 -15.20 6.51
N ILE A 145 -13.83 -14.68 6.18
CA ILE A 145 -12.59 -15.06 6.88
C ILE A 145 -12.68 -14.69 8.37
N SER A 146 -13.14 -13.48 8.69
CA SER A 146 -13.25 -13.06 10.09
C SER A 146 -14.29 -13.88 10.87
N MET A 147 -15.36 -14.33 10.21
CA MET A 147 -16.37 -15.20 10.82
C MET A 147 -15.84 -16.64 10.97
N SER A 148 -15.00 -17.11 10.05
CA SER A 148 -14.30 -18.39 10.18
C SER A 148 -13.35 -18.37 11.39
N ASP A 149 -12.49 -17.36 11.49
CA ASP A 149 -11.57 -17.18 12.62
C ASP A 149 -12.33 -17.17 13.96
N LEU A 150 -13.51 -16.54 14.01
CA LEU A 150 -14.37 -16.54 15.19
C LEU A 150 -14.91 -17.96 15.51
N LYS A 151 -15.36 -18.70 14.50
CA LYS A 151 -15.88 -20.07 14.70
C LYS A 151 -14.79 -20.99 15.22
N ASP A 152 -13.59 -20.91 14.65
CA ASP A 152 -12.42 -21.69 15.07
C ASP A 152 -12.03 -21.34 16.52
N PHE A 153 -12.08 -20.05 16.87
CA PHE A 153 -11.91 -19.60 18.25
C PHE A 153 -12.96 -20.20 19.20
N LEU A 154 -14.25 -20.11 18.85
CA LEU A 154 -15.34 -20.63 19.69
C LEU A 154 -15.25 -22.15 19.90
N GLU A 155 -14.76 -22.89 18.91
CA GLU A 155 -14.51 -24.33 19.00
C GLU A 155 -13.26 -24.64 19.84
N SER A 156 -12.19 -23.85 19.68
CA SER A 156 -11.00 -23.97 20.52
C SER A 156 -11.31 -23.75 22.00
N ILE A 157 -12.09 -22.70 22.32
CA ILE A 157 -12.52 -22.42 23.70
C ILE A 157 -13.33 -23.57 24.27
N ARG A 158 -14.22 -24.15 23.47
CA ARG A 158 -14.99 -25.31 23.91
C ARG A 158 -14.09 -26.49 24.29
N LYS A 159 -13.06 -26.79 23.48
CA LYS A 159 -12.12 -27.89 23.72
C LYS A 159 -11.23 -27.69 24.96
N HIS A 160 -10.86 -26.45 25.25
CA HIS A 160 -9.95 -26.13 26.35
C HIS A 160 -10.66 -25.64 27.63
N SER A 161 -12.00 -25.59 27.62
CA SER A 161 -12.82 -25.13 28.77
C SER A 161 -12.47 -25.86 30.08
N ASP A 162 -12.30 -27.20 30.06
CA ASP A 162 -11.88 -27.99 31.22
C ASP A 162 -10.61 -27.42 31.90
N ARG A 163 -9.58 -27.11 31.09
CA ARG A 163 -8.28 -26.64 31.57
C ARG A 163 -8.33 -25.19 32.05
N ILE A 164 -9.08 -24.35 31.33
CA ILE A 164 -9.28 -22.94 31.70
C ILE A 164 -10.01 -22.87 33.05
N GLY A 165 -11.10 -23.64 33.19
CA GLY A 165 -11.86 -23.68 34.43
C GLY A 165 -11.09 -24.27 35.60
N GLU A 166 -10.29 -25.32 35.38
CA GLU A 166 -9.41 -25.86 36.42
C GLU A 166 -8.39 -24.83 36.92
N THR A 167 -7.76 -24.09 35.99
CA THR A 167 -6.79 -23.06 36.33
C THR A 167 -7.45 -21.88 37.05
N ALA A 168 -8.64 -21.46 36.58
CA ALA A 168 -9.44 -20.42 37.23
C ALA A 168 -9.86 -20.82 38.66
N MET A 169 -10.26 -22.07 38.88
CA MET A 169 -10.59 -22.58 40.20
C MET A 169 -9.37 -22.61 41.14
N LYS A 170 -8.22 -23.09 40.65
CA LYS A 170 -6.96 -23.09 41.43
C LYS A 170 -6.56 -21.67 41.82
N GLN A 171 -6.64 -20.73 40.89
CA GLN A 171 -6.32 -19.32 41.14
C GLN A 171 -7.30 -18.69 42.16
N ALA A 172 -8.61 -18.95 42.02
CA ALA A 172 -9.61 -18.47 42.99
C ALA A 172 -9.39 -19.05 44.39
N GLN A 173 -8.97 -20.31 44.49
CA GLN A 173 -8.61 -20.93 45.76
C GLN A 173 -7.38 -20.28 46.38
N GLN A 174 -6.31 -20.04 45.61
CA GLN A 174 -5.08 -19.38 46.06
C GLN A 174 -5.34 -17.93 46.53
N GLN A 175 -6.19 -17.17 45.83
CA GLN A 175 -6.58 -15.83 46.28
C GLN A 175 -7.36 -15.88 47.60
N LYS A 176 -8.26 -16.86 47.76
CA LYS A 176 -9.03 -17.03 48.99
C LYS A 176 -8.14 -17.45 50.18
N THR A 177 -7.17 -18.34 49.97
CA THR A 177 -6.22 -18.72 51.02
C THR A 177 -5.32 -17.54 51.40
N PHE A 178 -4.80 -16.79 50.42
CA PHE A 178 -4.02 -15.57 50.68
C PHE A 178 -4.82 -14.52 51.48
N SER A 179 -6.07 -14.26 51.08
CA SER A 179 -6.97 -13.34 51.81
C SER A 179 -7.29 -13.83 53.23
N THR A 180 -7.43 -15.15 53.43
CA THR A 180 -7.72 -15.73 54.75
C THR A 180 -6.49 -15.68 55.67
N THR A 181 -5.29 -15.88 55.12
CA THR A 181 -4.02 -15.76 55.87
C THR A 181 -3.77 -14.31 56.32
N LEU A 182 -4.07 -13.32 55.47
CA LEU A 182 -4.01 -11.90 55.83
C LEU A 182 -5.02 -11.54 56.94
N GLN A 183 -6.23 -12.10 56.91
CA GLN A 183 -7.23 -11.87 57.97
C GLN A 183 -6.84 -12.54 59.30
N LYS A 184 -6.23 -13.73 59.26
CA LYS A 184 -5.71 -14.38 60.48
C LYS A 184 -4.57 -13.58 61.12
N HIS A 185 -3.73 -12.91 60.33
CA HIS A 185 -2.67 -12.03 60.86
C HIS A 185 -3.22 -10.74 61.49
N ASN A 186 -4.38 -10.24 61.05
CA ASN A 186 -5.02 -9.04 61.62
C ASN A 186 -5.87 -9.32 62.87
N ASN A 187 -6.32 -10.56 63.10
CA ASN A 187 -7.24 -10.89 64.19
C ASN A 187 -6.55 -11.33 65.50
N VAL A 188 -5.22 -11.26 65.59
CA VAL A 188 -4.46 -11.58 66.83
C VAL A 188 -4.21 -10.32 67.70
N ASN A 189 -4.55 -9.12 67.23
CA ASN A 189 -4.13 -7.87 67.88
C ASN A 189 -5.26 -6.93 68.38
N TYR A 190 -6.38 -7.48 68.86
CA TYR A 190 -7.35 -6.67 69.61
C TYR A 190 -7.85 -7.39 70.86
N GLY A 191 -7.11 -7.22 71.96
CA GLY A 191 -7.53 -7.74 73.26
C GLY A 191 -6.59 -7.42 74.42
N ARG A 192 -6.36 -6.13 74.74
CA ARG A 192 -6.28 -5.66 76.15
C ARG A 192 -6.04 -4.15 76.31
N ASN A 193 -6.95 -3.60 77.12
CA ASN A 193 -6.82 -2.52 78.09
C ASN A 193 -6.85 -1.03 77.69
N MET A 194 -7.80 -0.40 78.38
CA MET A 194 -8.15 1.01 78.55
C MET A 194 -7.15 1.81 79.42
N ASN A 195 -7.05 3.11 79.10
CA ASN A 195 -6.85 4.28 79.97
C ASN A 195 -5.50 4.47 80.71
N LEU A 196 -4.76 5.53 80.35
CA LEU A 196 -4.76 6.85 81.04
C LEU A 196 -3.43 7.62 80.84
N GLY A 197 -3.49 8.80 80.21
CA GLY A 197 -2.78 10.01 80.62
C GLY A 197 -1.24 10.12 80.60
N ARG A 198 -0.78 11.01 79.72
CA ARG A 198 0.28 12.04 79.92
C ARG A 198 1.72 11.73 79.44
N SER A 199 2.03 12.34 78.29
CA SER A 199 3.25 13.06 77.89
C SER A 199 4.62 12.52 78.37
N ARG A 200 5.47 12.11 77.41
CA ARG A 200 6.79 12.70 77.14
C ARG A 200 7.44 12.08 75.90
N ILE A 201 8.07 12.97 75.13
CA ILE A 201 8.96 12.75 73.99
C ILE A 201 10.19 11.95 74.46
N LEU A 202 10.62 10.93 73.72
CA LEU A 202 12.03 10.65 73.39
C LEU A 202 12.16 9.49 72.37
N GLU A 203 13.00 9.69 71.37
CA GLU A 203 13.48 8.73 70.38
C GLU A 203 14.22 7.54 71.02
N SER A 204 14.15 6.35 70.41
CA SER A 204 15.34 5.50 70.20
C SER A 204 15.02 4.30 69.32
N LYS A 205 15.88 4.10 68.33
CA LYS A 205 16.13 2.85 67.60
C LYS A 205 16.29 1.68 68.58
N ASN A 206 15.76 0.50 68.22
CA ASN A 206 16.57 -0.71 68.17
C ASN A 206 15.85 -1.87 67.46
N GLU A 207 16.66 -2.53 66.63
CA GLU A 207 16.44 -3.81 65.97
C GLU A 207 15.99 -4.90 66.94
N MET A 208 15.02 -5.71 66.54
CA MET A 208 14.92 -7.08 67.03
C MET A 208 14.52 -8.02 65.90
N THR A 209 15.55 -8.72 65.45
CA THR A 209 15.59 -9.97 64.71
C THR A 209 14.53 -10.96 65.18
N LEU A 210 13.59 -11.35 64.30
CA LEU A 210 12.75 -12.52 64.50
C LEU A 210 13.03 -13.53 63.38
N LYS A 211 13.70 -14.62 63.79
CA LYS A 211 14.06 -15.79 62.99
C LYS A 211 12.83 -16.32 62.23
N ARG A 212 12.87 -16.27 60.89
CA ARG A 212 12.06 -17.13 60.03
C ARG A 212 12.79 -18.46 59.91
N THR A 213 12.18 -19.50 60.44
CA THR A 213 12.51 -20.88 60.11
C THR A 213 12.04 -21.11 58.67
N PHE A 214 12.98 -21.35 57.77
CA PHE A 214 12.71 -21.78 56.40
C PHE A 214 12.30 -23.25 56.45
N GLU A 215 11.03 -23.53 56.19
CA GLU A 215 10.65 -24.83 55.62
C GLU A 215 10.66 -24.61 54.11
N GLU A 216 11.64 -25.26 53.47
CA GLU A 216 11.79 -25.40 52.03
C GLU A 216 10.58 -26.20 51.52
N ASP A 217 9.67 -25.53 50.81
CA ASP A 217 8.74 -26.17 49.89
C ASP A 217 9.02 -25.57 48.51
N ASP A 218 9.35 -26.46 47.58
CA ASP A 218 9.76 -26.21 46.19
C ASP A 218 9.01 -25.03 45.53
N GLU A 219 9.68 -23.88 45.44
CA GLU A 219 9.37 -22.81 44.49
C GLU A 219 9.70 -23.31 43.07
N HIS A 220 8.81 -24.13 42.50
CA HIS A 220 8.56 -24.03 41.07
C HIS A 220 7.78 -22.72 40.85
N ASP A 221 8.52 -21.62 40.73
CA ASP A 221 8.08 -20.37 40.10
C ASP A 221 7.80 -20.64 38.60
N GLU A 222 6.82 -21.49 38.29
CA GLU A 222 6.08 -21.35 37.05
C GLU A 222 5.21 -20.10 37.26
N GLU A 223 5.57 -18.99 36.62
CA GLU A 223 4.70 -17.80 36.51
C GLU A 223 3.27 -18.29 36.29
N VAL A 224 2.40 -18.12 37.30
CA VAL A 224 1.03 -18.62 37.26
C VAL A 224 0.29 -17.83 36.19
N LEU A 225 0.35 -18.32 34.95
CA LEU A 225 -0.39 -17.79 33.80
C LEU A 225 -1.84 -17.66 34.24
N THR A 226 -2.36 -16.43 34.19
CA THR A 226 -3.73 -16.20 34.64
C THR A 226 -4.68 -16.88 33.66
N ALA A 227 -5.90 -17.23 34.11
CA ALA A 227 -6.92 -17.80 33.23
C ALA A 227 -7.24 -16.90 32.00
N GLN A 228 -6.92 -15.60 32.08
CA GLN A 228 -7.06 -14.63 31.00
C GLN A 228 -5.91 -14.68 29.99
N ASP A 229 -4.70 -15.05 30.40
CA ASP A 229 -3.54 -15.22 29.51
C ASP A 229 -3.62 -16.53 28.69
N LEU A 230 -4.45 -17.47 29.14
CA LEU A 230 -4.73 -18.73 28.46
C LEU A 230 -5.64 -18.56 27.22
N VAL A 231 -6.29 -17.40 27.05
CA VAL A 231 -7.29 -17.17 26.00
C VAL A 231 -7.03 -15.88 25.22
N ASP A 232 -6.69 -16.02 23.94
CA ASP A 232 -6.62 -14.88 23.02
C ASP A 232 -8.00 -14.51 22.46
N PHE A 233 -8.60 -13.45 22.99
CA PHE A 233 -9.88 -12.91 22.49
C PHE A 233 -9.77 -12.07 21.22
N SER A 234 -8.58 -11.89 20.65
CA SER A 234 -8.36 -11.11 19.42
C SER A 234 -9.32 -11.49 18.27
N PRO A 235 -9.65 -12.77 18.01
CA PRO A 235 -10.60 -13.14 16.96
C PRO A 235 -12.02 -12.58 17.19
N VAL A 236 -12.45 -12.52 18.45
CA VAL A 236 -13.78 -11.97 18.82
C VAL A 236 -13.81 -10.47 18.57
N TYR A 237 -12.82 -9.73 19.08
CA TYR A 237 -12.75 -8.28 18.90
C TYR A 237 -12.55 -7.89 17.45
N ARG A 238 -11.71 -8.62 16.71
CA ARG A 238 -11.47 -8.38 15.28
C ARG A 238 -12.76 -8.57 14.48
N CYS A 239 -13.49 -9.65 14.74
CA CYS A 239 -14.75 -9.94 14.05
C CYS A 239 -15.84 -8.93 14.39
N LEU A 240 -16.02 -8.58 15.67
CA LEU A 240 -16.93 -7.50 16.08
C LEU A 240 -16.59 -6.19 15.36
N HIS A 241 -15.31 -5.83 15.33
CA HIS A 241 -14.87 -4.57 14.75
C HIS A 241 -15.09 -4.52 13.23
N ILE A 242 -14.76 -5.60 12.51
CA ILE A 242 -14.99 -5.70 11.06
C ILE A 242 -16.49 -5.57 10.74
N TYR A 243 -17.34 -6.32 11.44
CA TYR A 243 -18.80 -6.24 11.24
C TYR A 243 -19.35 -4.87 11.60
N SER A 244 -18.83 -4.21 12.64
CA SER A 244 -19.23 -2.85 13.01
C SER A 244 -18.87 -1.82 11.94
N VAL A 245 -17.65 -1.87 11.39
CA VAL A 245 -17.19 -0.96 10.32
C VAL A 245 -18.01 -1.17 9.03
N LEU A 246 -18.48 -2.39 8.78
CA LEU A 246 -19.29 -2.72 7.62
C LEU A 246 -20.79 -2.46 7.82
N GLY A 247 -21.22 -2.00 9.01
CA GLY A 247 -22.62 -1.70 9.32
C GLY A 247 -23.46 -2.90 9.78
N ASP A 248 -22.86 -4.08 9.92
CA ASP A 248 -23.54 -5.35 10.27
C ASP A 248 -23.24 -5.81 11.71
N GLY A 249 -22.93 -4.89 12.62
CA GLY A 249 -22.59 -5.20 14.01
C GLY A 249 -23.65 -6.07 14.72
N GLU A 250 -24.93 -5.78 14.47
CA GLU A 250 -26.05 -6.55 15.03
C GLU A 250 -26.07 -8.02 14.59
N VAL A 251 -25.65 -8.31 13.36
CA VAL A 251 -25.59 -9.68 12.83
C VAL A 251 -24.55 -10.48 13.62
N PHE A 252 -23.37 -9.88 13.85
CA PHE A 252 -22.33 -10.48 14.67
C PHE A 252 -22.82 -10.70 16.11
N GLU A 253 -23.40 -9.68 16.75
CA GLU A 253 -23.85 -9.77 18.14
C GLU A 253 -24.89 -10.88 18.33
N ASN A 254 -25.89 -10.92 17.45
CA ASN A 254 -26.93 -11.94 17.46
C ASN A 254 -26.35 -13.34 17.26
N TYR A 255 -25.41 -13.49 16.32
CA TYR A 255 -24.73 -14.77 16.10
C TYR A 255 -23.93 -15.20 17.34
N TYR A 256 -23.06 -14.33 17.85
CA TYR A 256 -22.19 -14.61 18.98
C TYR A 256 -22.99 -14.96 20.24
N ARG A 257 -24.01 -14.16 20.59
CA ARG A 257 -24.89 -14.43 21.74
C ARG A 257 -25.63 -15.75 21.60
N LYS A 258 -26.14 -16.06 20.39
CA LYS A 258 -26.85 -17.31 20.13
C LYS A 258 -25.93 -18.52 20.28
N GLN A 259 -24.68 -18.44 19.79
CA GLN A 259 -23.71 -19.53 19.94
C GLN A 259 -23.25 -19.71 21.38
N ARG A 260 -22.89 -18.64 22.10
CA ARG A 260 -22.52 -18.73 23.52
C ARG A 260 -23.66 -19.27 24.39
N ARG A 261 -24.91 -18.89 24.11
CA ARG A 261 -26.09 -19.46 24.80
C ARG A 261 -26.25 -20.96 24.53
N LYS A 262 -25.98 -21.44 23.31
CA LYS A 262 -25.98 -22.88 23.00
C LYS A 262 -24.86 -23.62 23.73
N GLN A 263 -23.64 -23.08 23.72
CA GLN A 263 -22.50 -23.66 24.43
C GLN A 263 -22.78 -23.77 25.94
N ALA A 264 -23.27 -22.69 26.57
CA ALA A 264 -23.62 -22.71 27.99
C ALA A 264 -24.68 -23.76 28.33
N ARG A 265 -25.72 -23.91 27.48
CA ARG A 265 -26.74 -24.95 27.68
C ARG A 265 -26.18 -26.37 27.61
N LEU A 266 -25.20 -26.62 26.72
CA LEU A 266 -24.58 -27.94 26.58
C LEU A 266 -23.68 -28.27 27.77
N VAL A 267 -22.95 -27.29 28.29
CA VAL A 267 -22.06 -27.47 29.45
C VAL A 267 -22.85 -27.70 30.74
N LEU A 268 -24.01 -27.06 30.90
CA LEU A 268 -24.87 -27.23 32.07
C LEU A 268 -25.65 -28.57 32.08
N GLN A 269 -25.57 -29.36 31.01
CA GLN A 269 -26.18 -30.70 30.98
C GLN A 269 -25.22 -31.71 31.62
N PRO A 270 -25.62 -32.41 32.70
CA PRO A 270 -24.78 -33.41 33.33
C PRO A 270 -24.45 -34.56 32.37
N GLN A 271 -23.18 -34.95 32.30
CA GLN A 271 -22.79 -36.16 31.56
C GLN A 271 -23.24 -37.42 32.31
N SER A 272 -23.65 -38.45 31.57
CA SER A 272 -24.31 -39.64 32.10
C SER A 272 -23.50 -40.42 33.13
N SER A 273 -22.17 -40.35 33.10
CA SER A 273 -21.27 -41.05 34.05
C SER A 273 -20.56 -40.11 35.03
N MET A 274 -20.90 -38.82 35.03
CA MET A 274 -20.23 -37.81 35.87
C MET A 274 -20.32 -38.14 37.36
N HIS A 275 -21.43 -38.74 37.79
CA HIS A 275 -21.72 -39.02 39.20
C HIS A 275 -21.02 -40.27 39.75
N GLU A 276 -20.33 -41.03 38.91
CA GLU A 276 -19.68 -42.29 39.29
C GLU A 276 -18.37 -42.07 40.07
N THR A 277 -17.69 -40.94 39.88
CA THR A 277 -16.39 -40.64 40.53
C THR A 277 -16.28 -39.17 40.94
N VAL A 278 -15.49 -38.90 41.99
CA VAL A 278 -15.17 -37.53 42.44
C VAL A 278 -14.45 -36.75 41.33
N GLU A 279 -13.64 -37.43 40.53
CA GLU A 279 -12.96 -36.82 39.38
C GLU A 279 -13.94 -36.42 38.27
N GLY A 280 -15.01 -37.20 38.07
CA GLY A 280 -16.12 -36.84 37.19
C GLY A 280 -16.79 -35.52 37.61
N TYR A 281 -17.08 -35.37 38.92
CA TYR A 281 -17.59 -34.11 39.47
C TYR A 281 -16.64 -32.94 39.27
N ARG A 282 -15.35 -33.13 39.57
CA ARG A 282 -14.31 -32.10 39.39
C ARG A 282 -14.26 -31.63 37.94
N ARG A 283 -14.21 -32.55 36.98
CA ARG A 283 -14.15 -32.23 35.55
C ARG A 283 -15.38 -31.46 35.09
N TYR A 284 -16.57 -31.86 35.54
CA TYR A 284 -17.81 -31.18 35.20
C TYR A 284 -17.86 -29.75 35.78
N PHE A 285 -17.44 -29.55 37.02
CA PHE A 285 -17.38 -28.20 37.58
C PHE A 285 -16.34 -27.35 36.86
N SER A 286 -15.17 -27.90 36.50
CA SER A 286 -14.17 -27.19 35.69
C SER A 286 -14.76 -26.78 34.33
N GLN A 287 -15.53 -27.65 33.68
CA GLN A 287 -16.24 -27.33 32.43
C GLN A 287 -17.23 -26.18 32.58
N ILE A 288 -17.97 -26.10 33.69
CA ILE A 288 -18.93 -25.02 33.93
C ILE A 288 -18.23 -23.68 34.14
N VAL A 289 -17.09 -23.69 34.83
CA VAL A 289 -16.35 -22.47 35.16
C VAL A 289 -15.57 -21.92 33.96
N GLY A 290 -15.09 -22.78 33.06
CA GLY A 290 -14.42 -22.38 31.81
C GLY A 290 -15.37 -21.87 30.73
#